data_AF-A0A257V518-F1
#
_entry.id   AF-A0A257V518-F1
#
_cell.length_a   1.000
_cell.length_b   1.000
_cell.length_c   1.000
_cell.angle_alpha   90.00
_cell.angle_beta   90.00
_cell.angle_gamma   90.00
#
_symmetry.space_group_name_H-M   'P 1'
#
loop_
_entity.id
_entity.type
_entity.pdbx_description
1 polymer ?
#
loop_
_entity_poly.entity_id
_entity_poly.type
_entity_poly.pdbx_seq_one_letter_code
_entity_poly.pdbx_strand_id
1 'polypeptide(L)'
;QAGRDCHAVVETVRGPQLGRVLLGGQSLVQEPPAEIMGFTQERVIKAQRPGIFRTNHDIGKRIERGEKIGVVVLLLTREDLYRGVPVDSEYPVVARISGVIRGLLRDGVPVETGDKIGDVDPRGVTDDLEHISDKAQRVAEGVLEAIVLNKDRVQPREPARI
;
A
#
# COMPACT_ATOMS: atom_id res chain seq x y z
N GLN A 1 -14.98 7.27 -8.98
CA GLN A 1 -15.20 8.70 -9.21
C GLN A 1 -16.28 9.21 -8.25
N ALA A 2 -16.17 10.45 -7.78
CA ALA A 2 -17.18 11.05 -6.91
C ALA A 2 -18.52 11.21 -7.65
N GLY A 3 -19.61 10.85 -7.00
CA GLY A 3 -20.96 10.82 -7.58
C GLY A 3 -21.29 9.56 -8.41
N ARG A 4 -20.31 8.68 -8.66
CA ARG A 4 -20.51 7.41 -9.38
C ARG A 4 -20.23 6.19 -8.50
N ASP A 5 -19.01 6.09 -7.99
CA ASP A 5 -18.53 4.93 -7.23
C ASP A 5 -18.41 5.25 -5.73
N CYS A 6 -18.44 6.53 -5.37
CA CYS A 6 -18.35 7.02 -4.01
C CYS A 6 -19.03 8.40 -3.87
N HIS A 7 -19.29 8.83 -2.65
CA HIS A 7 -19.91 10.13 -2.36
C HIS A 7 -18.94 11.31 -2.54
N ALA A 8 -17.67 11.10 -2.20
CA ALA A 8 -16.61 12.08 -2.33
C ALA A 8 -15.29 11.36 -2.60
N VAL A 9 -14.37 12.07 -3.25
CA VAL A 9 -12.97 11.64 -3.44
C VAL A 9 -12.07 12.62 -2.71
N VAL A 10 -11.07 12.13 -1.98
CA VAL A 10 -10.02 12.96 -1.37
C VAL A 10 -8.76 12.84 -2.21
N GLU A 11 -8.22 13.97 -2.66
CA GLU A 11 -7.03 14.00 -3.50
C GLU A 11 -5.78 13.53 -2.72
N THR A 12 -5.04 12.59 -3.29
CA THR A 12 -3.86 11.96 -2.65
C THR A 12 -2.55 12.17 -3.43
N VAL A 13 -2.60 12.76 -4.62
CA VAL A 13 -1.43 13.16 -5.40
C VAL A 13 -0.81 14.40 -4.75
N ARG A 14 0.52 14.40 -4.64
CA ARG A 14 1.24 15.54 -4.05
C ARG A 14 1.06 16.77 -4.97
N GLY A 15 0.82 17.92 -4.38
CA GLY A 15 0.63 19.18 -5.09
C GLY A 15 -0.33 20.12 -4.36
N PRO A 16 -0.69 21.25 -4.99
CA PRO A 16 -1.54 22.27 -4.37
C PRO A 16 -2.93 21.75 -3.96
N GLN A 17 -3.40 20.66 -4.58
CA GLN A 17 -4.71 20.07 -4.31
C GLN A 17 -4.69 18.91 -3.30
N LEU A 18 -3.53 18.56 -2.73
CA LEU A 18 -3.41 17.44 -1.80
C LEU A 18 -4.35 17.61 -0.59
N GLY A 19 -5.19 16.60 -0.34
CA GLY A 19 -6.21 16.61 0.70
C GLY A 19 -7.54 17.23 0.28
N ARG A 20 -7.65 17.83 -0.92
CA ARG A 20 -8.89 18.46 -1.37
C ARG A 20 -10.02 17.44 -1.53
N VAL A 21 -11.21 17.79 -1.04
CA VAL A 21 -12.43 17.02 -1.25
C VAL A 21 -13.04 17.37 -2.61
N LEU A 22 -13.21 16.36 -3.45
CA LEU A 22 -13.87 16.43 -4.74
C LEU A 22 -15.26 15.81 -4.62
N LEU A 23 -16.31 16.63 -4.78
CA LEU A 23 -17.71 16.17 -4.79
C LEU A 23 -18.19 15.74 -6.19
N GLY A 24 -17.37 15.97 -7.21
CA GLY A 24 -17.58 15.52 -8.58
C GLY A 24 -16.24 15.34 -9.29
N GLY A 25 -16.19 14.39 -10.23
CA GLY A 25 -14.98 14.05 -10.98
C GLY A 25 -14.11 12.99 -10.31
N GLN A 26 -12.83 12.98 -10.66
CA GLN A 26 -11.87 11.94 -10.27
C GLN A 26 -10.58 12.55 -9.73
N SER A 27 -9.86 11.78 -8.90
CA SER A 27 -8.52 12.15 -8.43
C SER A 27 -7.56 12.27 -9.62
N LEU A 28 -6.51 13.08 -9.43
CA LEU A 28 -5.39 13.16 -10.35
C LEU A 28 -4.70 11.79 -10.51
N VAL A 29 -4.03 11.60 -11.65
CA VAL A 29 -3.26 10.39 -11.92
C VAL A 29 -2.06 10.35 -10.98
N GLN A 30 -1.83 9.21 -10.34
CA GLN A 30 -0.74 9.04 -9.40
C GLN A 30 0.62 9.08 -10.11
N GLU A 31 1.49 9.98 -9.66
CA GLU A 31 2.88 10.04 -10.13
C GLU A 31 3.74 8.94 -9.50
N PRO A 32 4.86 8.56 -10.15
CA PRO A 32 5.85 7.68 -9.55
C PRO A 32 6.30 8.16 -8.16
N PRO A 33 6.80 7.25 -7.31
CA PRO A 33 7.32 7.63 -6.01
C PRO A 33 8.43 8.68 -6.15
N ALA A 34 8.35 9.77 -5.39
CA ALA A 34 9.40 10.79 -5.34
C ALA A 34 10.79 10.19 -5.06
N GLU A 35 11.82 10.80 -5.62
CA GLU A 35 13.20 10.37 -5.44
C GLU A 35 13.68 10.61 -3.99
N ILE A 36 14.36 9.62 -3.41
CA ILE A 36 15.07 9.74 -2.15
C ILE A 36 16.45 9.10 -2.34
N MET A 37 17.53 9.88 -2.12
CA MET A 37 18.91 9.43 -2.33
C MET A 37 19.15 8.76 -3.70
N GLY A 38 18.54 9.27 -4.77
CA GLY A 38 18.66 8.70 -6.12
C GLY A 38 17.79 7.48 -6.41
N PHE A 39 16.93 7.05 -5.47
CA PHE A 39 16.02 5.91 -5.67
C PHE A 39 14.56 6.35 -5.79
N THR A 40 13.82 5.77 -6.75
CA THR A 40 12.40 6.09 -6.98
C THR A 40 11.53 4.85 -6.87
N GLN A 41 11.43 4.03 -7.92
CA GLN A 41 10.62 2.82 -7.96
C GLN A 41 11.27 1.65 -7.23
N GLU A 42 12.60 1.63 -7.14
CA GLU A 42 13.38 0.58 -6.51
C GLU A 42 13.09 0.46 -5.01
N ARG A 43 12.68 1.57 -4.39
CA ARG A 43 12.30 1.62 -2.98
C ARG A 43 10.94 0.97 -2.71
N VAL A 44 10.09 0.87 -3.74
CA VAL A 44 8.77 0.28 -3.64
C VAL A 44 8.85 -1.19 -3.99
N ILE A 45 8.53 -2.03 -3.02
CA ILE A 45 8.50 -3.47 -3.21
C ILE A 45 7.10 -3.84 -3.70
N LYS A 46 7.04 -4.56 -4.81
CA LYS A 46 5.80 -5.03 -5.42
C LYS A 46 5.74 -6.55 -5.49
N ALA A 47 4.55 -7.11 -5.31
CA ALA A 47 4.30 -8.53 -5.52
C ALA A 47 4.57 -8.89 -6.99
N GLN A 48 5.35 -9.95 -7.21
CA GLN A 48 5.68 -10.41 -8.56
C GLN A 48 4.65 -11.40 -9.12
N ARG A 49 3.81 -11.96 -8.24
CA ARG A 49 2.78 -12.96 -8.54
C ARG A 49 1.59 -12.76 -7.59
N PRO A 50 0.39 -13.25 -7.96
CA PRO A 50 -0.72 -13.27 -7.03
C PRO A 50 -0.54 -14.37 -5.98
N GLY A 51 -1.12 -14.19 -4.80
CA GLY A 51 -1.06 -15.19 -3.73
C GLY A 51 -1.21 -14.57 -2.35
N ILE A 52 -0.74 -15.30 -1.33
CA ILE A 52 -0.69 -14.80 0.06
C ILE A 52 0.72 -14.31 0.35
N PHE A 53 0.86 -13.01 0.66
CA PHE A 53 2.12 -12.46 1.12
C PHE A 53 2.40 -12.90 2.56
N ARG A 54 3.58 -13.49 2.77
CA ARG A 54 4.10 -13.89 4.08
C ARG A 54 5.39 -13.18 4.40
N THR A 55 5.53 -12.70 5.63
CA THR A 55 6.74 -12.00 6.09
C THR A 55 6.93 -12.16 7.59
N ASN A 56 8.19 -12.16 8.02
CA ASN A 56 8.64 -12.11 9.40
C ASN A 56 9.41 -10.80 9.69
N HIS A 57 9.21 -9.79 8.85
CA HIS A 57 9.80 -8.46 9.01
C HIS A 57 8.73 -7.49 9.51
N ASP A 58 9.20 -6.43 10.17
CA ASP A 58 8.38 -5.35 10.68
C ASP A 58 8.85 -4.01 10.12
N ILE A 59 7.95 -3.02 10.16
CA ILE A 59 8.33 -1.62 9.91
C ILE A 59 9.39 -1.21 10.95
N GLY A 60 10.41 -0.48 10.51
CA GLY A 60 11.58 -0.08 11.28
C GLY A 60 12.78 -1.02 11.16
N LYS A 61 12.60 -2.22 10.58
CA LYS A 61 13.70 -3.16 10.38
C LYS A 61 14.67 -2.67 9.29
N ARG A 62 15.97 -2.71 9.61
CA ARG A 62 17.06 -2.51 8.64
C ARG A 62 17.21 -3.75 7.77
N ILE A 63 17.40 -3.53 6.47
CA ILE A 63 17.60 -4.59 5.47
C ILE A 63 18.70 -4.22 4.48
N GLU A 64 19.33 -5.22 3.89
CA GLU A 64 20.31 -5.06 2.83
C GLU A 64 19.73 -5.38 1.45
N ARG A 65 20.31 -4.79 0.40
CA ARG A 65 19.97 -5.14 -0.99
C ARG A 65 20.17 -6.64 -1.21
N GLY A 66 19.14 -7.29 -1.76
CA GLY A 66 19.12 -8.73 -2.01
C GLY A 66 18.59 -9.54 -0.82
N GLU A 67 18.39 -8.93 0.34
CA GLU A 67 17.81 -9.62 1.50
C GLU A 67 16.37 -10.06 1.24
N LYS A 68 16.03 -11.28 1.66
CA LYS A 68 14.67 -11.81 1.58
C LYS A 68 13.80 -11.16 2.66
N ILE A 69 12.80 -10.41 2.23
CA ILE A 69 11.85 -9.72 3.12
C ILE A 69 10.55 -10.50 3.32
N GLY A 70 10.32 -11.55 2.53
CA GLY A 70 9.12 -12.37 2.61
C GLY A 70 9.01 -13.32 1.43
N VAL A 71 7.84 -13.94 1.31
CA VAL A 71 7.46 -14.78 0.17
C VAL A 71 6.03 -14.49 -0.24
N VAL A 72 5.70 -14.72 -1.51
CA VAL A 72 4.31 -14.86 -1.96
C VAL A 72 4.03 -16.33 -2.18
N VAL A 73 3.10 -16.89 -1.42
CA VAL A 73 2.67 -18.28 -1.52
C VAL A 73 1.49 -18.35 -2.48
N LEU A 74 1.59 -19.11 -3.57
CA LEU A 74 0.48 -19.26 -4.50
C LEU A 74 -0.68 -20.01 -3.85
N LEU A 75 -1.89 -19.52 -4.10
CA LEU A 75 -3.09 -20.28 -3.86
C LEU A 75 -3.36 -21.11 -5.10
N LEU A 76 -3.25 -22.44 -4.96
CA LEU A 76 -3.53 -23.35 -6.05
C LEU A 76 -5.00 -23.71 -6.08
N THR A 77 -5.58 -23.64 -7.27
CA THR A 77 -6.87 -24.24 -7.56
C THR A 77 -6.68 -25.68 -8.05
N ARG A 78 -7.78 -26.44 -8.07
CA ARG A 78 -7.77 -27.80 -8.63
C ARG A 78 -7.38 -27.81 -10.12
N GLU A 79 -7.66 -26.73 -10.84
CA GLU A 79 -7.32 -26.57 -12.26
C GLU A 79 -5.82 -26.36 -12.48
N ASP A 80 -5.13 -25.67 -11.56
CA ASP A 80 -3.68 -25.46 -11.61
C ASP A 80 -2.90 -26.78 -11.49
N LEU A 81 -3.41 -27.72 -10.70
CA LEU A 81 -2.81 -29.06 -10.55
C LEU A 81 -2.80 -29.83 -11.88
N TYR A 82 -3.86 -29.71 -12.69
CA TYR A 82 -3.93 -30.37 -13.99
C TYR A 82 -3.04 -29.71 -15.06
N ARG A 83 -2.61 -28.45 -14.84
CA ARG A 83 -1.64 -27.75 -15.69
C ARG A 83 -0.19 -28.02 -15.28
N GLY A 84 0.04 -28.81 -14.23
CA GLY A 84 1.38 -29.14 -13.74
C GLY A 84 2.06 -28.02 -12.95
N VAL A 85 1.30 -27.10 -12.35
CA VAL A 85 1.87 -26.07 -11.47
C VAL A 85 2.38 -26.74 -10.19
N PRO A 86 3.63 -26.48 -9.75
CA PRO A 86 4.17 -27.06 -8.52
C PRO A 86 3.32 -26.70 -7.29
N VAL A 87 3.09 -27.70 -6.44
CA VAL A 87 2.18 -27.63 -5.27
C VAL A 87 2.66 -26.61 -4.21
N ASP A 88 3.98 -26.47 -4.06
CA ASP A 88 4.61 -25.54 -3.11
C ASP A 88 5.36 -24.44 -3.85
N SER A 89 4.64 -23.60 -4.60
CA SER A 89 5.27 -22.48 -5.29
C SER A 89 5.24 -21.22 -4.44
N GLU A 90 6.23 -21.11 -3.54
CA GLU A 90 6.57 -19.87 -2.86
C GLU A 90 7.54 -19.04 -3.72
N TYR A 91 7.30 -17.73 -3.80
CA TYR A 91 8.13 -16.81 -4.57
C TYR A 91 8.80 -15.82 -3.63
N PRO A 92 10.15 -15.77 -3.58
CA PRO A 92 10.85 -14.86 -2.69
C PRO A 92 10.58 -13.41 -3.08
N VAL A 93 10.30 -12.60 -2.07
CA VAL A 93 10.29 -11.15 -2.19
C VAL A 93 11.61 -10.65 -1.62
N VAL A 94 12.38 -9.94 -2.44
CA VAL A 94 13.72 -9.45 -2.10
C VAL A 94 13.80 -7.93 -2.14
N ALA A 95 14.60 -7.37 -1.24
CA ALA A 95 14.89 -5.94 -1.21
C ALA A 95 15.73 -5.54 -2.43
N ARG A 96 15.31 -4.49 -3.14
CA ARG A 96 16.06 -3.98 -4.31
C ARG A 96 17.14 -2.97 -3.95
N ILE A 97 17.04 -2.38 -2.75
CA ILE A 97 17.96 -1.41 -2.17
C ILE A 97 18.14 -1.71 -0.68
N SER A 98 19.26 -1.28 -0.10
CA SER A 98 19.47 -1.30 1.35
C SER A 98 18.76 -0.12 2.01
N GLY A 99 18.37 -0.27 3.27
CA GLY A 99 17.69 0.80 4.01
C GLY A 99 16.89 0.28 5.21
N VAL A 100 15.82 1.00 5.53
CA VAL A 100 14.85 0.60 6.56
C VAL A 100 13.47 0.40 5.94
N ILE A 101 12.76 -0.64 6.36
CA ILE A 101 11.36 -0.86 5.98
C ILE A 101 10.50 0.23 6.63
N ARG A 102 9.90 1.12 5.83
CA ARG A 102 8.98 2.17 6.29
C ARG A 102 7.52 1.86 6.04
N GLY A 103 7.24 0.86 5.20
CA GLY A 103 5.90 0.41 4.89
C GLY A 103 5.92 -1.06 4.54
N LEU A 104 4.97 -1.81 5.04
CA LEU A 104 4.88 -3.26 4.85
C LEU A 104 3.43 -3.69 4.99
N LEU A 105 2.94 -4.53 4.09
CA LEU A 105 1.67 -5.21 4.31
C LEU A 105 1.80 -6.19 5.47
N ARG A 106 0.74 -6.31 6.27
CA ARG A 106 0.68 -7.32 7.33
C ARG A 106 0.84 -8.73 6.76
N ASP A 107 1.38 -9.63 7.57
CA ASP A 107 1.47 -11.05 7.22
C ASP A 107 0.09 -11.66 6.88
N GLY A 108 0.05 -12.54 5.89
CA GLY A 108 -1.14 -13.32 5.53
C GLY A 108 -2.15 -12.57 4.66
N VAL A 109 -1.78 -11.46 4.03
CA VAL A 109 -2.68 -10.69 3.14
C VAL A 109 -2.63 -11.23 1.71
N PRO A 110 -3.80 -11.36 1.04
CA PRO A 110 -3.84 -11.64 -0.39
C PRO A 110 -3.32 -10.44 -1.18
N VAL A 111 -2.50 -10.72 -2.19
CA VAL A 111 -1.90 -9.74 -3.09
C VAL A 111 -2.06 -10.19 -4.53
N GLU A 112 -2.22 -9.24 -5.44
CA GLU A 112 -2.17 -9.43 -6.89
C GLU A 112 -0.81 -9.01 -7.45
N THR A 113 -0.49 -9.45 -8.67
CA THR A 113 0.75 -9.01 -9.34
C THR A 113 0.78 -7.49 -9.48
N GLY A 114 1.87 -6.88 -9.02
CA GLY A 114 2.07 -5.43 -9.07
C GLY A 114 1.56 -4.68 -7.84
N ASP A 115 0.83 -5.34 -6.93
CA ASP A 115 0.44 -4.74 -5.66
C ASP A 115 1.67 -4.31 -4.88
N LYS A 116 1.56 -3.14 -4.25
CA LYS A 116 2.61 -2.63 -3.38
C LYS A 116 2.56 -3.38 -2.05
N ILE A 117 3.61 -4.15 -1.79
CA ILE A 117 3.74 -4.95 -0.57
C ILE A 117 4.66 -4.30 0.45
N GLY A 118 5.56 -3.42 0.00
CA GLY A 118 6.55 -2.81 0.86
C GLY A 118 7.16 -1.51 0.36
N ASP A 119 7.78 -0.86 1.34
CA ASP A 119 8.35 0.46 1.46
C ASP A 119 9.79 0.57 1.97
N VAL A 120 10.83 0.88 1.21
CA VAL A 120 12.20 1.00 1.77
C VAL A 120 12.64 2.47 1.80
N ASP A 121 13.16 2.92 2.93
CA ASP A 121 13.84 4.21 3.03
C ASP A 121 15.36 4.04 2.94
N PRO A 122 16.03 4.53 1.87
CA PRO A 122 17.48 4.41 1.74
C PRO A 122 18.26 5.26 2.77
N ARG A 123 17.61 6.22 3.43
CA ARG A 123 18.25 7.07 4.46
C ARG A 123 18.58 6.30 5.74
N GLY A 124 17.95 5.14 5.94
CA GLY A 124 18.11 4.33 7.15
C GLY A 124 17.10 4.69 8.23
N VAL A 125 17.50 4.57 9.51
CA VAL A 125 16.63 4.94 10.64
C VAL A 125 16.56 6.47 10.70
N THR A 126 15.35 6.98 10.59
CA THR A 126 15.01 8.40 10.74
C THR A 126 13.86 8.53 11.73
N ASP A 127 13.66 9.72 12.29
CA ASP A 127 12.50 9.99 13.15
C ASP A 127 11.17 9.92 12.38
N ASP A 128 11.20 9.94 11.04
CA ASP A 128 10.01 9.90 10.17
C ASP A 128 9.12 8.66 10.42
N LEU A 129 9.66 7.57 10.97
CA LEU A 129 8.90 6.35 11.25
C LEU A 129 7.85 6.54 12.36
N GLU A 130 8.08 7.49 13.26
CA GLU A 130 7.20 7.79 14.41
C GLU A 130 6.30 9.01 14.16
N HIS A 131 6.44 9.67 13.01
CA HIS A 131 5.72 10.90 12.69
C HIS A 131 4.74 10.73 11.52
N ILE A 132 3.59 11.38 11.61
CA ILE A 132 2.64 11.46 10.50
C ILE A 132 3.21 12.43 9.47
N SER A 133 3.50 11.94 8.26
CA SER A 133 3.95 12.83 7.17
C SER A 133 2.90 13.89 6.82
N ASP A 134 3.34 15.06 6.37
CA ASP A 134 2.45 16.14 5.88
C ASP A 134 1.42 15.64 4.87
N LYS A 135 1.80 14.67 4.03
CA LYS A 135 0.87 14.06 3.07
C LYS A 135 -0.25 13.32 3.76
N ALA A 136 0.10 12.45 4.70
CA ALA A 136 -0.88 11.66 5.44
C ALA A 136 -1.80 12.58 6.26
N GLN A 137 -1.24 13.62 6.88
CA GLN A 137 -2.01 14.61 7.62
C GLN A 137 -3.02 15.34 6.73
N ARG A 138 -2.59 15.91 5.60
CA ARG A 138 -3.50 16.61 4.68
C ARG A 138 -4.61 15.72 4.12
N VAL A 139 -4.29 14.45 3.83
CA VAL A 139 -5.30 13.48 3.40
C VAL A 139 -6.30 13.21 4.52
N ALA A 140 -5.85 13.05 5.76
CA ALA A 140 -6.72 12.86 6.91
C ALA A 140 -7.64 14.06 7.16
N GLU A 141 -7.12 15.28 7.04
CA GLU A 141 -7.91 16.53 7.10
C GLU A 141 -9.01 16.55 6.04
N GLY A 142 -8.68 16.19 4.79
CA GLY A 142 -9.65 16.06 3.71
C GLY A 142 -10.71 14.99 3.96
N VAL A 143 -10.33 13.85 4.54
CA VAL A 143 -11.29 12.79 4.92
C VAL A 143 -12.25 13.31 5.99
N LEU A 144 -11.75 14.01 7.01
CA LEU A 144 -12.59 14.61 8.04
C LEU A 144 -13.57 15.63 7.44
N GLU A 145 -13.08 16.51 6.57
CA GLU A 145 -13.92 17.47 5.85
C GLU A 145 -15.01 16.76 5.03
N ALA A 146 -14.66 15.71 4.29
CA ALA A 146 -15.62 14.94 3.50
C ALA A 146 -16.71 14.30 4.37
N ILE A 147 -16.35 13.77 5.54
CA ILE A 147 -17.33 13.21 6.50
C ILE A 147 -18.26 14.30 7.01
N VAL A 148 -17.73 15.47 7.41
CA VAL A 148 -18.54 16.58 7.91
C VAL A 148 -19.51 17.10 6.84
N LEU A 149 -19.03 17.28 5.60
CA LEU A 149 -19.87 17.72 4.48
C LEU A 149 -20.95 16.70 4.10
N ASN A 150 -20.73 15.42 4.39
CA ASN A 150 -21.66 14.34 4.09
C ASN A 150 -22.33 13.77 5.34
N LYS A 151 -22.35 14.51 6.46
CA LYS A 151 -22.84 14.01 7.76
C LYS A 151 -24.24 13.40 7.68
N ASP A 152 -25.14 14.01 6.91
CA ASP A 152 -26.52 13.53 6.72
C ASP A 152 -26.59 12.19 5.95
N ARG A 153 -25.54 11.84 5.21
CA ARG A 153 -25.42 10.60 4.43
C ARG A 153 -24.60 9.53 5.15
N VAL A 154 -23.80 9.90 6.15
CA VAL A 154 -23.01 8.96 6.94
C VAL A 154 -23.92 8.35 8.00
N GLN A 155 -24.51 7.19 7.68
CA GLN A 155 -25.26 6.42 8.66
C GLN A 155 -24.31 5.53 9.47
N PRO A 156 -24.49 5.44 10.80
CA PRO A 156 -23.82 4.43 11.60
C PRO A 156 -24.18 3.05 11.03
N ARG A 157 -23.17 2.23 10.73
CA ARG A 157 -23.44 0.82 10.43
C ARG A 157 -23.92 0.16 11.71
N GLU A 158 -25.09 -0.49 11.66
CA GLU A 158 -25.46 -1.42 12.72
C GLU A 158 -24.34 -2.47 12.84
N PRO A 159 -23.91 -2.82 14.06
CA PRO A 159 -22.90 -3.85 14.25
C PRO A 159 -23.38 -5.13 13.57
N ALA A 160 -22.48 -5.79 12.84
CA ALA A 160 -22.78 -7.06 12.20
C ALA A 160 -23.32 -8.03 13.26
N ARG A 161 -24.56 -8.50 13.08
CA ARG A 161 -25.12 -9.54 13.94
C ARG A 161 -24.26 -10.79 13.75
N ILE A 162 -23.61 -11.22 14.82
CA ILE A 162 -22.79 -12.43 14.91
C ILE A 162 -23.71 -13.62 15.18
#